data_AF-A0A7K0CLI8-F1
#
_entry.id   AF-A0A7K0CLI8-F1
#
_cell.length_a   1.000
_cell.length_b   1.000
_cell.length_c   1.000
_cell.angle_alpha   90.00
_cell.angle_beta   90.00
_cell.angle_gamma   90.00
#
_symmetry.space_group_name_H-M   'P 1'
#
loop_
_entity.id
_entity.type
_entity.pdbx_description
1 polymer ?
#
loop_
_entity_poly.entity_id
_entity_poly.type
_entity_poly.pdbx_seq_one_letter_code
_entity_poly.pdbx_strand_id
1 'polypeptide(L)'
;MPASRRKATLRLLTVVALGALALTGCGEKGADDAAAPASVEATATADDGVDPAAADTEAPEEKAPFAGTKQFVTMEKAWTEGGVTKVSVRPAQKQKADGFEAWEIIQGTGEFTTVPLAEDARVLLTVQVRPDSDEAGRGEPVETPQDEFVTDFMGLEERLRENVGFDLSFDGEGRVTKLESLYTP
;
A
#
# COMPACT_ATOMS: atom_id res chain seq x y z
N MET A 1 -1.73 2.46 55.83
CA MET A 1 -0.80 3.19 54.94
C MET A 1 0.63 2.88 55.33
N PRO A 2 1.34 1.96 54.64
CA PRO A 2 2.79 1.89 54.70
C PRO A 2 3.42 2.66 53.52
N ALA A 3 4.33 3.57 53.87
CA ALA A 3 5.10 4.39 52.95
C ALA A 3 6.09 3.53 52.13
N SER A 4 6.06 3.68 50.80
CA SER A 4 7.06 3.06 49.93
C SER A 4 8.13 4.08 49.56
N ARG A 5 9.39 3.73 49.85
CA ARG A 5 10.56 4.59 49.79
C ARG A 5 11.07 4.77 48.37
N ARG A 6 11.47 6.01 48.05
CA ARG A 6 12.18 6.42 46.83
C ARG A 6 13.45 5.59 46.63
N LYS A 7 13.66 5.07 45.41
CA LYS A 7 14.99 4.71 44.90
C LYS A 7 15.34 5.66 43.75
N ALA A 8 16.39 6.45 44.00
CA ALA A 8 17.07 7.25 43.01
C ALA A 8 18.33 6.50 42.54
N THR A 9 18.53 6.37 41.23
CA THR A 9 19.84 6.05 40.61
C THR A 9 19.72 6.46 39.13
N LEU A 10 20.11 7.69 38.78
CA LEU A 10 21.44 8.13 38.32
C LEU A 10 21.88 7.53 36.97
N ARG A 11 21.76 8.37 35.93
CA ARG A 11 22.55 8.53 34.69
C ARG A 11 23.33 7.33 34.12
N LEU A 12 23.10 7.08 32.83
CA LEU A 12 24.21 7.01 31.87
C LEU A 12 23.83 7.71 30.56
N LEU A 13 24.57 8.78 30.24
CA LEU A 13 24.59 9.46 28.95
C LEU A 13 25.28 8.53 27.93
N THR A 14 24.65 8.27 26.80
CA THR A 14 25.33 7.75 25.62
C THR A 14 25.15 8.75 24.49
N VAL A 15 26.23 9.51 24.25
CA VAL A 15 26.44 10.35 23.08
C VAL A 15 26.79 9.42 21.92
N VAL A 16 26.03 9.47 20.82
CA VAL A 16 26.41 8.82 19.57
C VAL A 16 26.40 9.87 18.45
N ALA A 17 27.46 9.81 17.67
CA ALA A 17 28.02 10.88 16.86
C ALA A 17 27.20 11.25 15.61
N LEU A 18 27.26 12.55 15.26
CA LEU A 18 26.83 13.10 13.98
C LEU A 18 27.73 12.58 12.85
N GLY A 19 27.14 11.89 11.87
CA GLY A 19 27.75 11.66 10.56
C GLY A 19 27.16 12.63 9.54
N ALA A 20 27.96 13.59 9.08
CA ALA A 20 27.63 14.47 7.96
C ALA A 20 27.97 13.76 6.64
N LEU A 21 26.96 13.41 5.85
CA LEU A 21 27.11 13.00 4.46
C LEU A 21 26.86 14.22 3.56
N ALA A 22 27.95 14.79 3.05
CA ALA A 22 27.90 15.71 1.92
C ALA A 22 27.74 14.91 0.63
N LEU A 23 26.54 14.90 0.05
CA LEU A 23 26.35 14.53 -1.36
C LEU A 23 26.28 15.81 -2.19
N THR A 24 27.44 16.21 -2.70
CA THR A 24 27.54 17.11 -3.84
C THR A 24 27.17 16.31 -5.08
N GLY A 25 26.08 16.71 -5.73
CA GLY A 25 25.62 16.11 -6.98
C GLY A 25 24.79 17.12 -7.77
N CYS A 26 25.40 18.26 -8.12
CA CYS A 26 24.91 19.11 -9.19
C CYS A 26 25.21 18.41 -10.52
N GLY A 27 24.17 18.08 -11.28
CA GLY A 27 24.25 17.56 -12.64
C GLY A 27 23.06 18.08 -13.42
N GLU A 28 23.31 19.16 -14.14
CA GLU A 28 22.37 20.04 -14.81
C GLU A 28 21.93 19.50 -16.19
N LYS A 29 20.63 19.65 -16.47
CA LYS A 29 19.97 20.06 -17.73
C LYS A 29 20.51 19.58 -19.08
N GLY A 30 19.62 18.94 -19.84
CA GLY A 30 19.59 18.91 -21.31
C GLY A 30 18.76 17.71 -21.78
N ALA A 31 17.92 17.76 -22.79
CA ALA A 31 17.38 18.80 -23.65
C ALA A 31 16.16 18.15 -24.31
N ASP A 32 15.16 18.97 -24.62
CA ASP A 32 13.99 18.63 -25.41
C ASP A 32 14.34 17.80 -26.66
N ASP A 33 13.63 16.69 -26.87
CA ASP A 33 13.35 16.20 -28.22
C ASP A 33 11.87 15.84 -28.27
N ALA A 34 11.07 16.85 -28.63
CA ALA A 34 9.68 16.70 -28.99
C ALA A 34 9.60 16.06 -30.39
N ALA A 35 9.71 14.74 -30.44
CA ALA A 35 9.39 13.96 -31.62
C ALA A 35 7.90 13.65 -31.65
N ALA A 36 7.16 14.41 -32.46
CA ALA A 36 5.80 14.10 -32.85
C ALA A 36 5.76 12.76 -33.60
N PRO A 37 4.83 11.82 -33.29
CA PRO A 37 4.50 10.77 -34.23
C PRO A 37 3.40 11.26 -35.17
N ALA A 38 3.79 11.37 -36.45
CA ALA A 38 2.89 11.50 -37.57
C ALA A 38 1.88 10.35 -37.60
N SER A 39 0.65 10.72 -37.96
CA SER A 39 -0.46 9.87 -38.37
C SER A 39 0.01 8.78 -39.34
N VAL A 40 -0.22 7.51 -38.99
CA VAL A 40 -0.14 6.40 -39.96
C VAL A 40 -1.55 5.94 -40.24
N GLU A 41 -1.98 6.31 -41.44
CA GLU A 41 -3.22 5.92 -42.08
C GLU A 41 -3.24 4.41 -42.35
N ALA A 42 -4.44 3.86 -42.32
CA ALA A 42 -4.72 2.44 -42.49
C ALA A 42 -4.34 1.92 -43.89
N THR A 43 -3.72 0.75 -43.94
CA THR A 43 -3.76 -0.13 -45.11
C THR A 43 -4.23 -1.50 -44.68
N ALA A 44 -5.49 -1.80 -45.02
CA ALA A 44 -6.02 -3.14 -45.05
C ALA A 44 -5.48 -3.84 -46.30
N THR A 45 -4.87 -5.01 -46.11
CA THR A 45 -4.66 -5.98 -47.20
C THR A 45 -5.04 -7.35 -46.65
N ALA A 46 -6.01 -7.97 -47.30
CA ALA A 46 -6.52 -9.30 -46.98
C ALA A 46 -5.65 -10.41 -47.60
N ASP A 47 -5.68 -11.55 -46.91
CA ASP A 47 -5.60 -12.95 -47.39
C ASP A 47 -4.38 -13.40 -48.20
N ASP A 48 -3.62 -14.37 -47.66
CA ASP A 48 -3.58 -15.73 -48.22
C ASP A 48 -2.90 -16.70 -47.23
N GLY A 49 -3.41 -17.92 -47.17
CA GLY A 49 -3.16 -18.88 -46.09
C GLY A 49 -1.76 -19.50 -46.08
N VAL A 50 -1.23 -19.67 -44.86
CA VAL A 50 -0.27 -20.75 -44.53
C VAL A 50 -0.60 -21.28 -43.14
N ASP A 51 -0.79 -22.60 -43.11
CA ASP A 51 -0.89 -23.53 -41.98
C ASP A 51 -0.09 -23.10 -40.72
N PRO A 52 -0.67 -23.00 -39.52
CA PRO A 52 0.12 -22.99 -38.31
C PRO A 52 0.27 -24.42 -37.81
N ALA A 53 1.43 -24.98 -38.13
CA ALA A 53 2.12 -25.95 -37.28
C ALA A 53 1.91 -25.56 -35.81
N ALA A 54 1.60 -26.56 -34.98
CA ALA A 54 1.38 -26.46 -33.55
C ALA A 54 2.33 -25.42 -32.92
N ALA A 55 1.80 -24.22 -32.70
CA ALA A 55 2.41 -23.27 -31.80
C ALA A 55 2.15 -23.84 -30.41
N ASP A 56 3.18 -24.43 -29.81
CA ASP A 56 3.30 -24.51 -28.36
C ASP A 56 3.01 -23.10 -27.82
N THR A 57 1.76 -22.89 -27.46
CA THR A 57 1.32 -21.69 -26.77
C THR A 57 1.81 -21.88 -25.36
N GLU A 58 3.05 -21.48 -25.11
CA GLU A 58 3.51 -21.17 -23.77
C GLU A 58 2.50 -20.14 -23.23
N ALA A 59 1.64 -20.60 -22.32
CA ALA A 59 0.72 -19.72 -21.63
C ALA A 59 1.55 -18.62 -20.98
N PRO A 60 1.18 -17.33 -21.13
CA PRO A 60 1.92 -16.27 -20.47
C PRO A 60 1.94 -16.60 -18.98
N GLU A 61 3.12 -16.63 -18.37
CA GLU A 61 3.24 -16.75 -16.91
C GLU A 61 2.38 -15.64 -16.31
N GLU A 62 1.28 -16.05 -15.68
CA GLU A 62 0.30 -15.13 -15.11
C GLU A 62 0.96 -14.42 -13.93
N LYS A 63 1.51 -13.24 -14.21
CA LYS A 63 2.25 -12.46 -13.23
C LYS A 63 1.32 -12.09 -12.07
N ALA A 64 1.76 -12.38 -10.86
CA ALA A 64 1.00 -12.06 -9.65
C ALA A 64 0.59 -10.56 -9.64
N PRO A 65 -0.65 -10.25 -9.23
CA PRO A 65 -1.16 -8.89 -9.26
C PRO A 65 -0.28 -7.98 -8.40
N PHE A 66 0.00 -6.78 -8.93
CA PHE A 66 0.76 -5.72 -8.26
C PHE A 66 2.19 -6.07 -7.83
N ALA A 67 2.75 -7.19 -8.27
CA ALA A 67 4.09 -7.63 -7.94
C ALA A 67 5.15 -6.54 -8.18
N GLY A 68 5.90 -6.21 -7.13
CA GLY A 68 6.97 -5.20 -7.11
C GLY A 68 6.48 -3.75 -7.17
N THR A 69 5.20 -3.49 -6.91
CA THR A 69 4.61 -2.14 -7.00
C THR A 69 4.18 -1.58 -5.64
N LYS A 70 3.82 -0.29 -5.64
CA LYS A 70 3.09 0.34 -4.54
C LYS A 70 1.72 0.76 -5.06
N GLN A 71 0.67 0.52 -4.28
CA GLN A 71 -0.71 0.84 -4.67
C GLN A 71 -1.39 1.61 -3.55
N PHE A 72 -2.24 2.56 -3.93
CA PHE A 72 -3.27 3.06 -3.03
C PHE A 72 -4.57 2.35 -3.35
N VAL A 73 -5.22 1.78 -2.33
CA VAL A 73 -6.39 0.92 -2.50
C VAL A 73 -7.47 1.24 -1.47
N THR A 74 -8.70 0.83 -1.76
CA THR A 74 -9.69 0.52 -0.72
C THR A 74 -9.77 -0.99 -0.55
N MET A 75 -10.33 -1.40 0.60
CA MET A 75 -10.49 -2.81 0.95
C MET A 75 -11.95 -3.13 1.22
N GLU A 76 -12.38 -4.30 0.77
CA GLU A 76 -13.71 -4.82 1.08
C GLU A 76 -13.67 -5.74 2.30
N LYS A 77 -12.65 -6.60 2.35
CA LYS A 77 -12.57 -7.69 3.31
C LYS A 77 -11.12 -8.00 3.67
N ALA A 78 -10.91 -8.38 4.92
CA ALA A 78 -9.70 -9.04 5.39
C ALA A 78 -10.09 -10.39 6.03
N TRP A 79 -9.29 -11.43 5.85
CA TRP A 79 -9.50 -12.73 6.48
C TRP A 79 -8.21 -13.53 6.55
N THR A 80 -8.19 -14.56 7.39
CA THR A 80 -7.10 -15.53 7.45
C THR A 80 -7.56 -16.85 6.83
N GLU A 81 -6.74 -17.42 5.96
CA GLU A 81 -6.97 -18.73 5.36
C GLU A 81 -5.64 -19.48 5.27
N GLY A 82 -5.59 -20.71 5.79
CA GLY A 82 -4.35 -21.51 5.77
C GLY A 82 -3.19 -20.86 6.54
N GLY A 83 -3.48 -20.04 7.56
CA GLY A 83 -2.47 -19.30 8.32
C GLY A 83 -1.95 -18.03 7.63
N VAL A 84 -2.47 -17.69 6.44
CA VAL A 84 -2.08 -16.49 5.69
C VAL A 84 -3.20 -15.47 5.75
N THR A 85 -2.87 -14.24 6.12
CA THR A 85 -3.80 -13.11 6.04
C THR A 85 -3.95 -12.69 4.58
N LYS A 86 -5.19 -12.53 4.13
CA LYS A 86 -5.55 -12.09 2.78
C LYS A 86 -6.46 -10.86 2.87
N VAL A 87 -6.33 -9.98 1.88
CA VAL A 87 -7.18 -8.80 1.73
C VAL A 87 -7.76 -8.73 0.32
N SER A 88 -9.03 -8.33 0.25
CA SER A 88 -9.75 -8.03 -0.99
C SER A 88 -9.57 -6.55 -1.28
N VAL A 89 -8.78 -6.20 -2.31
CA VAL A 89 -8.34 -4.82 -2.59
C VAL A 89 -8.83 -4.33 -3.94
N ARG A 90 -9.06 -3.03 -4.05
CA ARG A 90 -9.32 -2.36 -5.33
C ARG A 90 -8.53 -1.06 -5.39
N PRO A 91 -7.82 -0.76 -6.50
CA PRO A 91 -7.13 0.52 -6.66
C PRO A 91 -8.06 1.71 -6.38
N ALA A 92 -7.52 2.76 -5.78
CA ALA A 92 -8.23 3.98 -5.45
C ALA A 92 -7.35 5.20 -5.74
N GLN A 93 -7.92 6.40 -5.64
CA GLN A 93 -7.20 7.66 -5.80
C GLN A 93 -7.30 8.52 -4.54
N LYS A 94 -6.21 9.21 -4.20
CA LYS A 94 -6.19 10.28 -3.21
C LYS A 94 -6.31 11.61 -3.93
N GLN A 95 -7.34 12.38 -3.61
CA GLN A 95 -7.45 13.76 -4.04
C GLN A 95 -7.43 14.67 -2.82
N LYS A 96 -6.89 15.88 -2.98
CA LYS A 96 -6.97 16.88 -1.90
C LYS A 96 -8.40 17.38 -1.84
N ALA A 97 -9.01 17.34 -0.67
CA ALA A 97 -10.33 17.91 -0.47
C ALA A 97 -10.26 19.44 -0.65
N ASP A 98 -11.16 20.00 -1.46
CA ASP A 98 -11.25 21.46 -1.63
C ASP A 98 -11.64 22.13 -0.31
N GLY A 99 -10.85 23.11 0.12
CA GLY A 99 -11.12 23.90 1.33
C GLY A 99 -10.76 23.23 2.67
N PHE A 100 -10.21 22.02 2.66
CA PHE A 100 -9.77 21.30 3.87
C PHE A 100 -8.35 20.75 3.72
N GLU A 101 -7.61 20.64 4.82
CA GLU A 101 -6.34 19.90 4.88
C GLU A 101 -6.59 18.39 5.00
N ALA A 102 -7.47 17.84 4.16
CA ALA A 102 -7.88 16.44 4.19
C ALA A 102 -7.75 15.78 2.80
N TRP A 103 -7.72 14.45 2.80
CA TRP A 103 -7.76 13.65 1.58
C TRP A 103 -9.19 13.16 1.33
N GLU A 104 -9.67 13.35 0.11
CA GLU A 104 -10.80 12.62 -0.42
C GLU A 104 -10.31 11.31 -1.04
N ILE A 105 -10.99 10.21 -0.70
CA ILE A 105 -10.69 8.89 -1.24
C ILE A 105 -11.72 8.58 -2.32
N ILE A 106 -11.25 8.52 -3.56
CA ILE A 106 -12.09 8.14 -4.70
C ILE A 106 -11.84 6.67 -4.97
N GLN A 107 -12.86 5.86 -4.70
CA GLN A 107 -12.80 4.44 -4.96
C GLN A 107 -12.62 4.20 -6.47
N GLY A 108 -11.74 3.28 -6.83
CA GLY A 108 -11.65 2.83 -8.22
C GLY A 108 -12.87 2.03 -8.64
N THR A 109 -12.98 1.79 -9.93
CA THR A 109 -14.00 0.94 -10.54
C THR A 109 -13.46 -0.45 -10.82
N GLY A 110 -14.33 -1.46 -10.85
CA GLY A 110 -13.96 -2.84 -11.18
C GLY A 110 -14.04 -3.80 -9.99
N GLU A 111 -13.66 -5.04 -10.26
CA GLU A 111 -13.67 -6.13 -9.28
C GLU A 111 -12.54 -5.96 -8.26
N PHE A 112 -12.78 -6.48 -7.05
CA PHE A 112 -11.73 -6.58 -6.05
C PHE A 112 -10.79 -7.73 -6.39
N THR A 113 -9.50 -7.50 -6.17
CA THR A 113 -8.44 -8.50 -6.31
C THR A 113 -8.04 -9.01 -4.93
N THR A 114 -7.95 -10.32 -4.76
CA THR A 114 -7.43 -10.90 -3.51
C THR A 114 -5.92 -10.91 -3.53
N VAL A 115 -5.29 -10.35 -2.49
CA VAL A 115 -3.83 -10.39 -2.32
C VAL A 115 -3.46 -10.89 -0.91
N PRO A 116 -2.45 -11.76 -0.79
CA PRO A 116 -1.94 -12.21 0.50
C PRO A 116 -1.00 -11.18 1.13
N LEU A 117 -0.94 -11.16 2.45
CA LEU A 117 0.16 -10.52 3.19
C LEU A 117 1.34 -11.49 3.28
N ALA A 118 2.55 -10.94 3.26
CA ALA A 118 3.75 -11.67 3.67
C ALA A 118 3.67 -12.00 5.17
N GLU A 119 4.36 -13.05 5.61
CA GLU A 119 4.37 -13.48 7.02
C GLU A 119 4.87 -12.36 7.96
N ASP A 120 5.86 -11.60 7.50
CA ASP A 120 6.50 -10.48 8.21
C ASP A 120 5.96 -9.10 7.77
N ALA A 121 4.78 -9.06 7.13
CA ALA A 121 4.22 -7.80 6.66
C ALA A 121 4.00 -6.83 7.81
N ARG A 122 4.44 -5.57 7.64
CA ARG A 122 4.19 -4.50 8.60
C ARG A 122 2.81 -3.89 8.37
N VAL A 123 1.94 -4.00 9.35
CA VAL A 123 0.60 -3.41 9.33
C VAL A 123 0.60 -2.20 10.25
N LEU A 124 0.30 -1.02 9.70
CA LEU A 124 0.28 0.26 10.40
C LEU A 124 -1.12 0.85 10.30
N LEU A 125 -1.84 0.90 11.42
CA LEU A 125 -3.23 1.33 11.46
C LEU A 125 -3.38 2.63 12.24
N THR A 126 -4.18 3.53 11.69
CA THR A 126 -4.60 4.78 12.30
C THR A 126 -5.83 4.54 13.17
N VAL A 127 -6.10 5.46 14.09
CA VAL A 127 -7.19 5.36 15.08
C VAL A 127 -8.57 5.07 14.49
N GLN A 128 -8.85 5.44 13.23
CA GLN A 128 -10.14 5.16 12.59
C GLN A 128 -10.35 3.67 12.31
N VAL A 129 -9.27 2.91 12.11
CA VAL A 129 -9.34 1.45 11.91
C VAL A 129 -9.27 0.74 13.26
N ARG A 130 -8.57 1.33 14.24
CA ARG A 130 -8.40 0.80 15.60
C ARG A 130 -9.10 1.67 16.66
N PRO A 131 -10.44 1.72 16.69
CA PRO A 131 -11.18 2.65 17.53
C PRO A 131 -10.97 2.42 19.03
N ASP A 132 -10.61 1.20 19.43
CA ASP A 132 -10.45 0.80 20.84
C ASP A 132 -9.00 0.95 21.37
N SER A 133 -8.08 1.54 20.60
CA SER A 133 -6.70 1.74 21.06
C SER A 133 -6.57 2.93 22.01
N ASP A 134 -5.98 2.69 23.18
CA ASP A 134 -5.61 3.72 24.17
C ASP A 134 -4.39 4.56 23.73
N GLU A 135 -3.72 4.19 22.62
CA GLU A 135 -2.59 4.94 22.07
C GLU A 135 -3.09 6.23 21.41
N ALA A 136 -3.23 7.25 22.25
CA ALA A 136 -3.70 8.57 21.90
C ALA A 136 -2.72 9.31 20.96
N GLY A 137 -2.88 9.10 19.66
CA GLY A 137 -2.33 9.97 18.60
C GLY A 137 -3.43 10.18 17.55
N ARG A 138 -3.84 11.43 17.30
CA ARG A 138 -5.01 11.78 16.46
C ARG A 138 -4.86 11.46 14.95
N GLY A 139 -3.96 10.58 14.55
CA GLY A 139 -3.78 10.22 13.15
C GLY A 139 -2.46 9.54 12.79
N GLU A 140 -1.56 9.31 13.75
CA GLU A 140 -0.32 8.57 13.48
C GLU A 140 -0.63 7.06 13.34
N PRO A 141 -0.20 6.41 12.25
CA PRO A 141 -0.31 4.96 12.11
C PRO A 141 0.57 4.24 13.14
N VAL A 142 -0.01 3.26 13.83
CA VAL A 142 0.67 2.45 14.83
C VAL A 142 0.77 1.01 14.36
N GLU A 143 1.86 0.33 14.69
CA GLU A 143 2.04 -1.08 14.34
C GLU A 143 0.94 -1.95 14.95
N THR A 144 0.44 -2.90 14.17
CA THR A 144 -0.69 -3.76 14.53
C THR A 144 -0.37 -5.20 14.11
N PRO A 145 -0.63 -6.20 14.97
CA PRO A 145 -0.60 -7.59 14.55
C PRO A 145 -1.57 -7.86 13.39
N GLN A 146 -1.24 -8.80 12.49
CA GLN A 146 -2.09 -9.06 11.32
C GLN A 146 -3.48 -9.61 11.69
N ASP A 147 -3.57 -10.42 12.73
CA ASP A 147 -4.82 -11.00 13.24
C ASP A 147 -5.70 -9.94 13.94
N GLU A 148 -5.08 -9.01 14.68
CA GLU A 148 -5.75 -7.83 15.23
C GLU A 148 -6.29 -6.96 14.10
N PHE A 149 -5.50 -6.72 13.04
CA PHE A 149 -5.98 -6.01 11.84
C PHE A 149 -7.23 -6.64 11.23
N VAL A 150 -7.26 -7.97 11.05
CA VAL A 150 -8.46 -8.64 10.52
C VAL A 150 -9.67 -8.38 11.41
N THR A 151 -9.48 -8.46 12.73
CA THR A 151 -10.55 -8.24 13.71
C THR A 151 -11.06 -6.81 13.67
N ASP A 152 -10.16 -5.83 13.78
CA ASP A 152 -10.45 -4.41 13.79
C ASP A 152 -11.14 -3.97 12.50
N PHE A 153 -10.56 -4.31 11.35
CA PHE A 153 -11.09 -3.93 10.04
C PHE A 153 -12.47 -4.54 9.76
N MET A 154 -12.68 -5.81 10.13
CA MET A 154 -13.97 -6.48 9.98
C MET A 154 -14.98 -6.09 11.06
N GLY A 155 -14.52 -5.50 12.17
CA GLY A 155 -15.35 -4.92 13.22
C GLY A 155 -15.90 -3.52 12.87
N LEU A 156 -15.25 -2.81 11.94
CA LEU A 156 -15.73 -1.52 11.44
C LEU A 156 -17.14 -1.63 10.84
N GLU A 157 -17.94 -0.57 11.02
CA GLU A 157 -19.16 -0.38 10.24
C GLU A 157 -18.83 -0.37 8.74
N GLU A 158 -19.68 -0.97 7.92
CA GLU A 158 -19.46 -1.11 6.47
C GLU A 158 -19.17 0.23 5.80
N ARG A 159 -19.94 1.28 6.13
CA ARG A 159 -19.71 2.63 5.62
C ARG A 159 -18.33 3.19 5.98
N LEU A 160 -17.82 2.92 7.18
CA LEU A 160 -16.48 3.37 7.56
C LEU A 160 -15.44 2.60 6.78
N ARG A 161 -15.61 1.27 6.71
CA ARG A 161 -14.70 0.36 5.99
C ARG A 161 -14.50 0.74 4.53
N GLU A 162 -15.59 1.05 3.82
CA GLU A 162 -15.57 1.47 2.41
C GLU A 162 -14.85 2.81 2.17
N ASN A 163 -14.74 3.64 3.21
CA ASN A 163 -14.10 4.95 3.15
C ASN A 163 -12.70 4.97 3.78
N VAL A 164 -12.13 3.82 4.14
CA VAL A 164 -10.72 3.73 4.54
C VAL A 164 -9.85 3.42 3.33
N GLY A 165 -8.82 4.25 3.15
CA GLY A 165 -7.80 4.07 2.13
C GLY A 165 -6.53 3.47 2.72
N PHE A 166 -5.82 2.67 1.93
CA PHE A 166 -4.59 2.01 2.36
C PHE A 166 -3.48 2.17 1.32
N ASP A 167 -2.28 2.54 1.78
CA ASP A 167 -1.06 2.40 0.99
C ASP A 167 -0.49 1.00 1.19
N LEU A 168 -0.39 0.25 0.10
CA LEU A 168 0.19 -1.09 0.05
C LEU A 168 1.52 -1.09 -0.68
N SER A 169 2.51 -1.79 -0.13
CA SER A 169 3.74 -2.14 -0.84
C SER A 169 3.78 -3.65 -1.07
N PHE A 170 4.09 -4.07 -2.30
CA PHE A 170 4.11 -5.47 -2.71
C PHE A 170 5.55 -5.95 -2.96
N ASP A 171 5.85 -7.18 -2.57
CA ASP A 171 7.08 -7.87 -2.98
C ASP A 171 7.01 -8.33 -4.45
N GLY A 172 8.10 -8.94 -4.95
CA GLY A 172 8.17 -9.45 -6.31
C GLY A 172 7.22 -10.63 -6.61
N GLU A 173 6.60 -11.21 -5.59
CA GLU A 173 5.64 -12.32 -5.69
C GLU A 173 4.18 -11.82 -5.55
N GLY A 174 3.97 -10.51 -5.39
CA GLY A 174 2.63 -9.92 -5.23
C GLY A 174 2.05 -10.07 -3.82
N ARG A 175 2.89 -10.35 -2.81
CA ARG A 175 2.48 -10.34 -1.40
C ARG A 175 2.69 -8.97 -0.79
N VAL A 176 1.76 -8.54 0.05
CA VAL A 176 1.83 -7.26 0.75
C VAL A 176 2.91 -7.33 1.83
N THR A 177 3.90 -6.45 1.76
CA THR A 177 4.99 -6.31 2.76
C THR A 177 4.78 -5.14 3.71
N LYS A 178 4.00 -4.15 3.29
CA LYS A 178 3.55 -3.04 4.13
C LYS A 178 2.11 -2.69 3.80
N LEU A 179 1.28 -2.58 4.83
CA LEU A 179 -0.08 -2.07 4.78
C LEU A 179 -0.17 -0.88 5.73
N GLU A 180 -0.52 0.30 5.23
CA GLU A 180 -0.69 1.49 6.05
C GLU A 180 -2.05 2.13 5.77
N SER A 181 -2.89 2.28 6.79
CA SER A 181 -4.16 3.00 6.64
C SER A 181 -3.92 4.50 6.59
N LEU A 182 -4.65 5.20 5.72
CA LEU A 182 -4.66 6.65 5.65
C LEU A 182 -5.59 7.22 6.73
N TYR A 183 -5.11 8.24 7.45
CA TYR A 183 -5.97 9.02 8.33
C TYR A 183 -6.87 9.98 7.51
N THR A 184 -8.17 9.87 7.71
CA THR A 184 -9.20 10.75 7.16
C THR A 184 -10.05 11.29 8.31
N PRO A 185 -9.89 12.57 8.69
CA PRO A 185 -10.59 13.18 9.82
C PRO A 185 -12.09 13.35 9.62
#